data_AF-A0A2E7SFE6-F1
#
_entry.id   AF-A0A2E7SFE6-F1
#
_cell.length_a   1.000
_cell.length_b   1.000
_cell.length_c   1.000
_cell.angle_alpha   90.00
_cell.angle_beta   90.00
_cell.angle_gamma   90.00
#
_symmetry.space_group_name_H-M   'P 1'
#
loop_
_entity.id
_entity.type
_entity.pdbx_description
1 polymer ?
#
loop_
_entity_poly.entity_id
_entity_poly.type
_entity_poly.pdbx_seq_one_letter_code
_entity_poly.pdbx_strand_id
1 'polypeptide(L)'
;MKTNTILGGTVACFTFLCLKLPDANSQGNTTDKSKKEFIQGELTVEKRNKHLTYLLPAMVSPENWIWWHKIRPGSKKISASLSEDREHLVIHLNGESPNLVELEIQSQLMPKSDLMLKMNQVQLIGTHNSYHIAPEPGIMKIIKSVMPNEAANISYTHRPLPEQLDILGMRKLELDVFHDIKGGAFATPLGATMAGLKNWKSLHPEFDTESMMSPGMKIIHFPNFDFRSNTPTLKTALSELNIWSRNNNLHLPIMILIETKNTVAPRKENKSGIFEMDDFRQLEKEIIEVLKPEQIITPNMVQGGHKTLNQAIRKGAWPFLGECRGKFILALDNQGTERVNYLKLHPGLQGALLFVSSPPGQPESAFLKINDPKGNHAEIQKRIKEGYLIRTRADSDLREGRTNDYRQMNLAFSSGAQYISTDFPEKMEGYSDYNVQWPDGKVGRLNPLFEFEQHQATMEPEKLSSQIISRRFALKVPAAVLN
;
A
#
# COMPACT_ATOMS: atom_id res chain seq x y z
N MET A 1 -29.54 27.90 17.70
CA MET A 1 -29.40 26.54 18.25
C MET A 1 -28.88 26.67 19.67
N LYS A 2 -29.58 26.16 20.69
CA LYS A 2 -29.11 26.24 22.08
C LYS A 2 -28.06 25.14 22.31
N THR A 3 -26.79 25.49 22.23
CA THR A 3 -25.68 24.68 22.75
C THR A 3 -25.68 24.80 24.27
N ASN A 4 -26.05 23.73 24.98
CA ASN A 4 -25.90 23.70 26.43
C ASN A 4 -24.50 23.17 26.74
N THR A 5 -23.59 24.05 27.13
CA THR A 5 -22.30 23.67 27.71
C THR A 5 -22.57 23.03 29.07
N ILE A 6 -22.25 21.74 29.22
CA ILE A 6 -22.20 21.13 30.55
C ILE A 6 -20.77 21.33 31.05
N LEU A 7 -20.54 22.33 31.90
CA LEU A 7 -19.31 22.36 32.68
C LEU A 7 -19.33 21.17 33.65
N GLY A 8 -18.39 20.23 33.52
CA GLY A 8 -18.18 19.20 34.54
C GLY A 8 -18.01 17.75 34.08
N GLY A 9 -17.69 17.48 32.81
CA GLY A 9 -17.23 16.14 32.42
C GLY A 9 -15.75 15.94 32.76
N THR A 10 -15.41 15.17 33.80
CA THR A 10 -14.02 14.80 34.07
C THR A 10 -13.55 13.78 33.02
N VAL A 11 -12.76 14.23 32.04
CA VAL A 11 -12.00 13.34 31.14
C VAL A 11 -10.76 12.86 31.88
N ALA A 12 -10.53 11.54 31.94
CA ALA A 12 -9.24 11.00 32.35
C ALA A 12 -8.41 10.71 31.10
N CYS A 13 -7.42 11.55 30.81
CA CYS A 13 -6.43 11.28 29.77
C CYS A 13 -5.19 10.62 30.40
N PHE A 14 -4.59 9.66 29.70
CA PHE A 14 -3.32 9.02 30.02
C PHE A 14 -2.32 9.37 28.92
N THR A 15 -1.25 10.07 29.29
CA THR A 15 -0.13 10.39 28.39
C THR A 15 0.98 9.38 28.59
N PHE A 16 1.48 8.78 27.49
CA PHE A 16 2.80 8.16 27.47
C PHE A 16 3.67 8.97 26.52
N LEU A 17 4.83 9.42 26.99
CA LEU A 17 5.76 10.22 26.21
C LEU A 17 7.09 9.48 26.12
N CYS A 18 7.65 9.42 24.92
CA CYS A 18 9.04 9.03 24.71
C CYS A 18 9.53 9.80 23.50
N LEU A 19 10.38 10.80 23.75
CA LEU A 19 10.85 11.73 22.74
C LEU A 19 12.26 11.40 22.24
N LYS A 20 12.46 11.58 20.92
CA LYS A 20 13.73 11.78 20.19
C LYS A 20 13.36 12.38 18.83
N LEU A 21 13.29 13.71 18.76
CA LEU A 21 13.14 14.46 17.51
C LEU A 21 14.50 14.59 16.81
N PRO A 22 14.54 14.75 15.47
CA PRO A 22 15.66 15.42 14.82
C PRO A 22 15.55 16.92 15.10
N ASP A 23 16.40 17.42 15.99
CA ASP A 23 16.72 18.84 16.24
C ASP A 23 15.56 19.83 16.31
N ALA A 24 14.71 19.71 17.34
CA ALA A 24 13.98 20.84 17.89
C ALA A 24 14.28 20.96 19.39
N ASN A 25 15.11 21.93 19.75
CA ASN A 25 15.30 22.41 21.11
C ASN A 25 13.93 22.83 21.70
N SER A 26 13.32 21.98 22.51
CA SER A 26 12.47 22.46 23.61
C SER A 26 12.47 21.44 24.74
N GLN A 27 12.88 21.90 25.92
CA GLN A 27 12.89 21.14 27.18
C GLN A 27 11.47 20.73 27.65
N GLY A 28 10.41 21.00 26.89
CA GLY A 28 9.01 20.78 27.28
C GLY A 28 8.45 19.38 27.02
N ASN A 29 9.20 18.50 26.37
CA ASN A 29 8.68 17.21 25.91
C ASN A 29 9.48 16.01 26.48
N THR A 30 10.00 16.10 27.70
CA THR A 30 10.54 14.93 28.40
C THR A 30 9.64 14.62 29.60
N THR A 31 8.63 13.77 29.43
CA THR A 31 7.98 13.12 30.57
C THR A 31 8.45 11.67 30.71
N ASP A 32 8.79 11.35 31.95
CA ASP A 32 9.27 10.05 32.42
C ASP A 32 8.22 8.95 32.18
N LYS A 33 8.67 7.76 31.75
CA LYS A 33 7.82 6.60 31.40
C LYS A 33 6.96 6.08 32.57
N SER A 34 7.15 6.62 33.77
CA SER A 34 6.58 6.12 35.03
C SER A 34 5.37 6.91 35.57
N LYS A 35 5.09 8.13 35.09
CA LYS A 35 4.01 8.98 35.65
C LYS A 35 2.82 9.14 34.71
N LYS A 36 1.67 8.62 35.15
CA LYS A 36 0.35 8.88 34.55
C LYS A 36 -0.06 10.31 34.92
N GLU A 37 -0.09 11.22 33.96
CA GLU A 37 -0.65 12.57 34.16
C GLU A 37 -2.07 12.64 33.60
N PHE A 38 -2.99 13.19 34.41
CA PHE A 38 -4.37 13.43 34.02
C PHE A 38 -4.47 14.76 33.27
N ILE A 39 -4.88 14.71 32.00
CA ILE A 39 -5.24 15.92 31.25
C ILE A 39 -6.75 16.16 31.39
N GLN A 40 -7.12 17.30 31.96
CA GLN A 40 -8.51 17.79 31.98
C GLN A 40 -8.81 18.56 30.69
N GLY A 41 -10.02 18.43 30.17
CA GLY A 41 -10.51 19.30 29.09
C GLY A 41 -12.03 19.29 29.02
N GLU A 42 -12.59 20.25 28.29
CA GLU A 42 -14.03 20.46 28.22
C GLU A 42 -14.69 19.54 27.20
N LEU A 43 -15.80 18.92 27.60
CA LEU A 43 -16.69 18.21 26.68
C LEU A 43 -17.90 19.07 26.38
N THR A 44 -18.18 19.26 25.10
CA THR A 44 -19.42 19.89 24.68
C THR A 44 -20.43 18.82 24.28
N VAL A 45 -21.66 18.93 24.79
CA VAL A 45 -22.74 17.99 24.48
C VAL A 45 -23.65 18.59 23.42
N GLU A 46 -23.71 17.97 22.26
CA GLU A 46 -24.69 18.32 21.23
C GLU A 46 -25.91 17.40 21.34
N LYS A 47 -26.92 17.82 22.12
CA LYS A 47 -28.11 17.01 22.41
C LYS A 47 -28.92 16.58 21.18
N ARG A 48 -28.92 17.39 20.11
CA ARG A 48 -29.71 17.12 18.90
C ARG A 48 -29.19 15.92 18.12
N ASN A 49 -27.87 15.78 18.04
CA ASN A 49 -27.19 14.72 17.28
C ASN A 49 -26.65 13.61 18.20
N LYS A 50 -26.84 13.73 19.53
CA LYS A 50 -26.27 12.83 20.54
C LYS A 50 -24.76 12.67 20.42
N HIS A 51 -24.04 13.78 20.23
CA HIS A 51 -22.58 13.78 20.15
C HIS A 51 -21.95 14.40 21.39
N LEU A 52 -20.79 13.87 21.79
CA LEU A 52 -19.85 14.56 22.66
C LEU A 52 -18.68 15.03 21.80
N THR A 53 -18.28 16.29 21.96
CA THR A 53 -17.08 16.80 21.32
C THR A 53 -16.03 17.17 22.35
N TYR A 54 -14.77 16.90 22.02
CA TYR A 54 -13.60 17.23 22.84
C TYR A 54 -12.56 17.90 21.94
N LEU A 55 -12.16 19.12 22.28
CA LEU A 55 -11.10 19.84 21.57
C LEU A 55 -9.75 19.18 21.86
N LEU A 56 -9.03 18.77 20.82
CA LEU A 56 -7.71 18.18 20.97
C LEU A 56 -6.72 19.23 21.47
N PRO A 57 -5.82 18.88 22.40
CA PRO A 57 -4.80 19.82 22.86
C PRO A 57 -3.95 20.33 21.70
N ALA A 58 -3.84 21.65 21.58
CA ALA A 58 -2.94 22.27 20.62
C ALA A 58 -1.50 21.81 20.89
N MET A 59 -0.83 21.29 19.87
CA MET A 59 0.55 20.84 19.94
C MET A 59 1.40 21.72 19.02
N VAL A 60 2.50 22.25 19.54
CA VAL A 60 3.45 23.04 18.74
C VAL A 60 4.01 22.14 17.63
N SER A 61 3.96 22.60 16.38
CA SER A 61 4.57 21.95 15.23
C SER A 61 5.61 22.87 14.57
N PRO A 62 6.65 22.31 13.93
CA PRO A 62 7.54 23.09 13.09
C PRO A 62 6.79 23.76 11.93
N GLU A 63 7.38 24.80 11.36
CA GLU A 63 6.85 25.47 10.16
C GLU A 63 6.65 24.47 9.02
N ASN A 64 5.51 24.54 8.33
CA ASN A 64 5.08 23.60 7.28
C ASN A 64 4.77 22.16 7.74
N TRP A 65 4.68 21.91 9.05
CA TRP A 65 4.23 20.64 9.61
C TRP A 65 2.93 20.79 10.41
N ILE A 66 2.15 19.72 10.47
CA ILE A 66 0.92 19.63 11.26
C ILE A 66 0.87 18.31 12.03
N TRP A 67 0.23 18.33 13.20
CA TRP A 67 -0.10 17.11 13.92
C TRP A 67 -1.32 16.43 13.29
N TRP A 68 -1.09 15.23 12.79
CA TRP A 68 -2.11 14.35 12.25
C TRP A 68 -2.56 13.35 13.30
N HIS A 69 -3.84 13.37 13.62
CA HIS A 69 -4.44 12.52 14.64
C HIS A 69 -5.20 11.35 14.02
N LYS A 70 -5.07 10.16 14.62
CA LYS A 70 -5.85 8.96 14.30
C LYS A 70 -6.49 8.42 15.57
N ILE A 71 -7.79 8.19 15.52
CA ILE A 71 -8.55 7.65 16.65
C ILE A 71 -8.64 6.13 16.53
N ARG A 72 -8.46 5.44 17.64
CA ARG A 72 -8.69 4.00 17.79
C ARG A 72 -9.63 3.79 18.98
N PRO A 73 -10.89 3.45 18.73
CA PRO A 73 -11.81 3.09 19.81
C PRO A 73 -11.31 1.87 20.59
N GLY A 74 -11.46 1.88 21.91
CA GLY A 74 -11.09 0.75 22.77
C GLY A 74 -12.00 -0.48 22.60
N SER A 75 -13.16 -0.31 21.96
CA SER A 75 -14.05 -1.41 21.58
C SER A 75 -14.88 -1.06 20.34
N LYS A 76 -15.40 -2.09 19.65
CA LYS A 76 -16.29 -1.94 18.48
C LYS A 76 -17.62 -1.23 18.79
N LYS A 77 -18.01 -1.14 20.07
CA LYS A 77 -19.25 -0.47 20.51
C LYS A 77 -19.10 1.05 20.54
N ILE A 78 -17.85 1.55 20.56
CA ILE A 78 -17.55 2.98 20.62
C ILE A 78 -17.43 3.50 19.19
N SER A 79 -18.30 4.43 18.84
CA SER A 79 -18.21 5.17 17.59
C SER A 79 -17.60 6.54 17.86
N ALA A 80 -16.43 6.80 17.28
CA ALA A 80 -15.74 8.07 17.41
C ALA A 80 -15.03 8.45 16.10
N SER A 81 -14.98 9.75 15.81
CA SER A 81 -14.40 10.33 14.61
C SER A 81 -13.71 11.66 14.94
N LEU A 82 -13.00 12.23 13.97
CA LEU A 82 -12.55 13.61 14.04
C LEU A 82 -13.56 14.49 13.32
N SER A 83 -13.72 15.72 13.78
CA SER A 83 -14.41 16.78 13.03
C SER A 83 -13.74 17.00 11.67
N GLU A 84 -14.45 17.70 10.78
CA GLU A 84 -13.97 18.01 9.43
C GLU A 84 -12.67 18.84 9.44
N ASP A 85 -12.56 19.79 10.36
CA ASP A 85 -11.33 20.56 10.64
C ASP A 85 -10.24 19.76 11.37
N ARG A 86 -10.58 18.55 11.84
CA ARG A 86 -9.74 17.63 12.63
C ARG A 86 -9.25 18.15 13.98
N GLU A 87 -9.80 19.26 14.46
CA GLU A 87 -9.45 19.84 15.77
C GLU A 87 -10.21 19.19 16.92
N HIS A 88 -11.37 18.58 16.64
CA HIS A 88 -12.25 18.01 17.66
C HIS A 88 -12.38 16.49 17.49
N LEU A 89 -12.24 15.77 18.60
CA LEU A 89 -12.73 14.40 18.74
C LEU A 89 -14.25 14.44 18.88
N VAL A 90 -14.96 13.71 18.03
CA VAL A 90 -16.41 13.54 18.06
C VAL A 90 -16.73 12.12 18.48
N ILE A 91 -17.45 11.95 19.58
CA ILE A 91 -17.93 10.66 20.08
C ILE A 91 -19.43 10.58 19.82
N HIS A 92 -19.83 9.59 19.03
CA HIS A 92 -21.22 9.40 18.65
C HIS A 92 -21.90 8.50 19.68
N LEU A 93 -22.83 9.07 20.46
CA LEU A 93 -23.57 8.34 21.48
C LEU A 93 -24.81 7.68 20.84
N ASN A 94 -24.94 6.38 21.07
CA ASN A 94 -26.09 5.56 20.72
C ASN A 94 -26.68 4.90 21.99
N GLY A 95 -27.84 4.25 21.88
CA GLY A 95 -28.52 3.62 23.03
C GLY A 95 -27.73 2.49 23.71
N GLU A 96 -26.64 2.02 23.10
CA GLU A 96 -25.73 1.00 23.66
C GLU A 96 -24.40 1.59 24.18
N SER A 97 -24.28 2.91 24.23
CA SER A 97 -23.02 3.57 24.58
C SER A 97 -22.65 3.30 26.05
N PRO A 98 -21.42 2.83 26.32
CA PRO A 98 -21.01 2.53 27.69
C PRO A 98 -20.86 3.81 28.52
N ASN A 99 -21.09 3.69 29.82
CA ASN A 99 -20.83 4.77 30.80
C ASN A 99 -19.36 5.23 30.81
N LEU A 100 -18.47 4.40 30.29
CA LEU A 100 -17.05 4.67 30.11
C LEU A 100 -16.66 4.44 28.65
N VAL A 101 -16.17 5.49 28.00
CA VAL A 101 -15.65 5.45 26.64
C VAL A 101 -14.13 5.47 26.70
N GLU A 102 -13.51 4.38 26.27
CA GLU A 102 -12.06 4.30 26.13
C GLU A 102 -11.65 4.47 24.66
N LEU A 103 -10.69 5.33 24.38
CA LEU A 103 -10.15 5.56 23.04
C LEU A 103 -8.67 5.92 23.08
N GLU A 104 -7.93 5.53 22.06
CA GLU A 104 -6.55 5.93 21.84
C GLU A 104 -6.50 6.96 20.71
N ILE A 105 -5.79 8.06 20.91
CA ILE A 105 -5.44 9.01 19.84
C ILE A 105 -3.96 8.86 19.57
N GLN A 106 -3.64 8.48 18.34
CA GLN A 106 -2.29 8.44 17.82
C GLN A 106 -2.03 9.72 17.05
N SER A 107 -1.02 10.47 17.44
CA SER A 107 -0.65 11.75 16.84
C SER A 107 0.71 11.64 16.17
N GLN A 108 0.82 12.15 14.96
CA GLN A 108 2.02 12.02 14.13
C GLN A 108 2.27 13.33 13.40
N LEU A 109 3.51 13.83 13.37
CA LEU A 109 3.84 15.01 12.57
C LEU A 109 3.82 14.65 11.09
N MET A 110 3.17 15.50 10.28
CA MET A 110 3.06 15.33 8.84
C MET A 110 3.30 16.65 8.10
N PRO A 111 3.80 16.61 6.85
CA PRO A 111 3.88 17.80 6.02
C PRO A 111 2.49 18.43 5.82
N LYS A 112 2.37 19.75 5.97
CA LYS A 112 1.10 20.48 5.79
C LYS A 112 0.56 20.32 4.36
N SER A 113 1.44 20.18 3.37
CA SER A 113 1.07 19.90 1.97
C SER A 113 0.23 18.64 1.81
N ASP A 114 0.40 17.65 2.69
CA ASP A 114 -0.29 16.36 2.60
C ASP A 114 -1.79 16.45 2.91
N LEU A 115 -2.25 17.59 3.46
CA LEU A 115 -3.67 17.91 3.65
C LEU A 115 -4.35 18.46 2.39
N MET A 116 -3.55 18.94 1.44
CA MET A 116 -4.05 19.58 0.21
C MET A 116 -3.87 18.68 -1.01
N LEU A 117 -2.81 17.86 -0.99
CA LEU A 117 -2.51 16.90 -2.06
C LEU A 117 -3.35 15.64 -1.89
N LYS A 118 -3.84 15.10 -3.01
CA LYS A 118 -4.47 13.77 -3.08
C LYS A 118 -3.46 12.74 -3.54
N MET A 119 -3.66 11.48 -3.14
CA MET A 119 -2.72 10.42 -3.50
C MET A 119 -2.55 10.23 -5.02
N ASN A 120 -3.58 10.50 -5.83
CA ASN A 120 -3.53 10.37 -7.28
C ASN A 120 -2.84 11.55 -7.99
N GLN A 121 -2.34 12.54 -7.24
CA GLN A 121 -1.59 13.70 -7.75
C GLN A 121 -0.07 13.55 -7.58
N VAL A 122 0.40 12.37 -7.16
CA VAL A 122 1.82 12.03 -7.01
C VAL A 122 2.19 10.95 -8.03
N GLN A 123 3.40 11.00 -8.56
CA GLN A 123 4.00 9.94 -9.36
C GLN A 123 5.09 9.21 -8.58
N LEU A 124 5.12 7.90 -8.76
CA LEU A 124 5.89 6.92 -8.03
C LEU A 124 6.46 5.89 -9.00
N ILE A 125 7.70 5.46 -8.76
CA ILE A 125 8.36 4.41 -9.55
C ILE A 125 8.30 3.10 -8.76
N GLY A 126 8.25 1.98 -9.47
CA GLY A 126 8.34 0.65 -8.89
C GLY A 126 8.95 -0.35 -9.84
N THR A 127 9.24 -1.54 -9.33
CA THR A 127 9.83 -2.63 -10.12
C THR A 127 8.77 -3.55 -10.69
N HIS A 128 9.04 -4.11 -11.87
CA HIS A 128 8.28 -5.22 -12.46
C HIS A 128 8.89 -6.54 -11.96
N ASN A 129 8.07 -7.56 -11.66
CA ASN A 129 8.50 -8.82 -11.04
C ASN A 129 9.43 -8.63 -9.83
N SER A 130 9.03 -7.80 -8.86
CA SER A 130 9.91 -7.31 -7.78
C SER A 130 10.61 -8.39 -6.97
N TYR A 131 10.10 -9.61 -6.97
CA TYR A 131 10.65 -10.76 -6.25
C TYR A 131 11.77 -11.48 -7.02
N HIS A 132 11.98 -11.17 -8.29
CA HIS A 132 12.73 -12.00 -9.23
C HIS A 132 14.22 -12.12 -8.90
N ILE A 133 14.72 -13.35 -9.06
CA ILE A 133 16.14 -13.69 -8.99
C ILE A 133 16.47 -14.53 -10.22
N ALA A 134 17.55 -14.19 -10.91
CA ALA A 134 17.99 -14.90 -12.12
C ALA A 134 18.09 -16.41 -11.89
N PRO A 135 17.68 -17.24 -12.87
CA PRO A 135 17.91 -18.68 -12.84
C PRO A 135 19.38 -19.06 -12.60
N GLU A 136 19.61 -20.20 -11.95
CA GLU A 136 20.95 -20.75 -11.75
C GLU A 136 21.66 -20.98 -13.11
N PRO A 137 22.98 -20.73 -13.24
CA PRO A 137 23.70 -20.81 -14.52
C PRO A 137 23.51 -22.10 -15.35
N GLY A 138 23.46 -23.27 -14.72
CA GLY A 138 23.16 -24.56 -15.37
C GLY A 138 21.73 -24.62 -15.91
N ILE A 139 20.74 -24.11 -15.17
CA ILE A 139 19.35 -23.98 -15.65
C ILE A 139 19.29 -22.96 -16.79
N MET A 140 19.96 -21.82 -16.65
CA MET A 140 20.00 -20.76 -17.66
C MET A 140 20.56 -21.27 -19.00
N LYS A 141 21.54 -22.19 -18.99
CA LYS A 141 22.04 -22.83 -20.22
C LYS A 141 20.95 -23.65 -20.93
N ILE A 142 20.10 -24.33 -20.17
CA ILE A 142 18.97 -25.10 -20.73
C ILE A 142 17.92 -24.14 -21.29
N ILE A 143 17.55 -23.08 -20.55
CA ILE A 143 16.59 -22.08 -21.05
C ILE A 143 17.12 -21.46 -22.34
N LYS A 144 18.39 -21.06 -22.38
CA LYS A 144 19.01 -20.44 -23.56
C LYS A 144 19.04 -21.35 -24.79
N SER A 145 19.13 -22.67 -24.63
CA SER A 145 19.16 -23.60 -25.78
C SER A 145 17.78 -23.82 -26.41
N VAL A 146 16.69 -23.55 -25.67
CA VAL A 146 15.31 -23.76 -26.13
C VAL A 146 14.60 -22.44 -26.41
N MET A 147 14.81 -21.44 -25.56
CA MET A 147 14.13 -20.14 -25.53
C MET A 147 15.14 -19.00 -25.30
N PRO A 148 16.01 -18.71 -26.29
CA PRO A 148 17.10 -17.74 -26.12
C PRO A 148 16.62 -16.31 -25.85
N ASN A 149 15.46 -15.92 -26.39
CA ASN A 149 14.90 -14.57 -26.18
C ASN A 149 14.43 -14.41 -24.72
N GLU A 150 13.72 -15.40 -24.20
CA GLU A 150 13.22 -15.41 -22.83
C GLU A 150 14.37 -15.50 -21.83
N ALA A 151 15.40 -16.31 -22.11
CA ALA A 151 16.63 -16.33 -21.31
C ALA A 151 17.22 -14.92 -21.18
N ALA A 152 17.27 -14.15 -22.27
CA ALA A 152 17.78 -12.79 -22.25
C ALA A 152 16.90 -11.82 -21.44
N ASN A 153 15.61 -12.12 -21.27
CA ASN A 153 14.64 -11.27 -20.57
C ASN A 153 14.51 -11.61 -19.08
N ILE A 154 15.02 -12.75 -18.62
CA ILE A 154 14.99 -13.19 -17.21
C ILE A 154 16.39 -13.27 -16.59
N SER A 155 17.42 -12.78 -17.28
CA SER A 155 18.81 -12.77 -16.81
C SER A 155 19.10 -11.56 -15.91
N TYR A 156 18.26 -11.33 -14.91
CA TYR A 156 18.41 -10.23 -13.94
C TYR A 156 18.00 -10.68 -12.54
N THR A 157 18.42 -9.93 -11.53
CA THR A 157 18.03 -10.15 -10.14
C THR A 157 17.69 -8.81 -9.53
N HIS A 158 16.54 -8.72 -8.86
CA HIS A 158 16.23 -7.57 -8.04
C HIS A 158 16.79 -7.75 -6.62
N ARG A 159 17.04 -6.61 -5.95
CA ARG A 159 17.30 -6.57 -4.51
C ARG A 159 16.11 -7.16 -3.72
N PRO A 160 16.30 -7.60 -2.48
CA PRO A 160 15.19 -7.93 -1.58
C PRO A 160 14.15 -6.81 -1.51
N LEU A 161 12.88 -7.14 -1.28
CA LEU A 161 11.79 -6.14 -1.32
C LEU A 161 12.03 -4.93 -0.41
N PRO A 162 12.47 -5.07 0.86
CA PRO A 162 12.76 -3.92 1.72
C PRO A 162 13.87 -3.01 1.19
N GLU A 163 14.90 -3.58 0.56
CA GLU A 163 16.00 -2.80 -0.04
C GLU A 163 15.55 -2.01 -1.26
N GLN A 164 14.60 -2.53 -2.04
CA GLN A 164 14.01 -1.76 -3.13
C GLN A 164 13.26 -0.53 -2.62
N LEU A 165 12.62 -0.62 -1.45
CA LEU A 165 11.94 0.52 -0.84
C LEU A 165 12.93 1.53 -0.24
N ASP A 166 13.94 1.03 0.48
CA ASP A 166 14.87 1.82 1.30
C ASP A 166 16.01 2.45 0.50
N ILE A 167 16.65 1.65 -0.36
CA ILE A 167 17.84 2.06 -1.12
C ILE A 167 17.43 2.69 -2.44
N LEU A 168 16.46 2.08 -3.14
CA LEU A 168 16.05 2.51 -4.48
C LEU A 168 14.86 3.47 -4.48
N GLY A 169 14.19 3.67 -3.34
CA GLY A 169 13.05 4.57 -3.22
C GLY A 169 11.78 4.08 -3.93
N MET A 170 11.67 2.80 -4.26
CA MET A 170 10.51 2.24 -4.98
C MET A 170 9.22 2.34 -4.16
N ARG A 171 8.10 2.69 -4.78
CA ARG A 171 6.76 2.72 -4.15
C ARG A 171 5.71 1.93 -4.93
N LYS A 172 6.17 1.05 -5.80
CA LYS A 172 5.36 -0.01 -6.38
C LYS A 172 6.16 -1.28 -6.47
N LEU A 173 5.51 -2.39 -6.18
CA LEU A 173 6.05 -3.74 -6.28
C LEU A 173 5.04 -4.63 -7.03
N GLU A 174 5.52 -5.70 -7.64
CA GLU A 174 4.73 -6.66 -8.41
C GLU A 174 5.08 -8.08 -8.02
N LEU A 175 4.05 -8.87 -7.71
CA LEU A 175 4.15 -10.23 -7.19
C LEU A 175 3.31 -11.17 -8.06
N ASP A 176 3.97 -12.20 -8.60
CA ASP A 176 3.32 -13.23 -9.41
C ASP A 176 2.92 -14.38 -8.50
N VAL A 177 1.62 -14.62 -8.36
CA VAL A 177 1.09 -15.48 -7.32
C VAL A 177 0.45 -16.73 -7.93
N PHE A 178 0.98 -17.88 -7.55
CA PHE A 178 0.36 -19.19 -7.74
C PHE A 178 -0.36 -19.63 -6.47
N HIS A 179 -1.47 -20.36 -6.60
CA HIS A 179 -2.13 -21.00 -5.45
C HIS A 179 -1.77 -22.48 -5.41
N ASP A 180 -0.93 -22.88 -4.45
CA ASP A 180 -0.64 -24.28 -4.17
C ASP A 180 -1.59 -24.81 -3.08
N ILE A 181 -2.70 -25.44 -3.51
CA ILE A 181 -3.78 -25.85 -2.61
C ILE A 181 -3.31 -26.93 -1.62
N LYS A 182 -2.40 -27.80 -2.05
CA LYS A 182 -1.95 -28.97 -1.25
C LYS A 182 -0.55 -28.80 -0.68
N GLY A 183 0.23 -27.86 -1.21
CA GLY A 183 1.65 -27.75 -0.91
C GLY A 183 2.49 -28.74 -1.74
N GLY A 184 3.76 -28.41 -1.91
CA GLY A 184 4.76 -29.26 -2.54
C GLY A 184 4.79 -29.21 -4.07
N ALA A 185 3.86 -28.51 -4.73
CA ALA A 185 3.80 -28.42 -6.19
C ALA A 185 5.08 -27.83 -6.81
N PHE A 186 5.74 -26.94 -6.07
CA PHE A 186 6.90 -26.18 -6.53
C PHE A 186 8.19 -26.52 -5.77
N ALA A 187 8.15 -27.52 -4.87
CA ALA A 187 9.30 -27.84 -4.01
C ALA A 187 10.44 -28.58 -4.73
N THR A 188 10.18 -29.11 -5.92
CA THR A 188 11.14 -29.88 -6.74
C THR A 188 11.10 -29.41 -8.19
N PRO A 189 11.66 -28.23 -8.51
CA PRO A 189 11.61 -27.68 -9.86
C PRO A 189 12.41 -28.52 -10.86
N LEU A 190 11.81 -28.85 -12.00
CA LEU A 190 12.38 -29.75 -13.00
C LEU A 190 13.73 -29.25 -13.56
N GLY A 191 13.88 -27.94 -13.74
CA GLY A 191 15.09 -27.35 -14.32
C GLY A 191 16.35 -27.70 -13.53
N ALA A 192 16.27 -27.76 -12.20
CA ALA A 192 17.40 -28.14 -11.36
C ALA A 192 17.81 -29.61 -11.56
N THR A 193 16.83 -30.51 -11.70
CA THR A 193 17.08 -31.92 -12.02
C THR A 193 17.71 -32.07 -13.40
N MET A 194 17.18 -31.37 -14.41
CA MET A 194 17.71 -31.41 -15.78
C MET A 194 19.12 -30.84 -15.89
N ALA A 195 19.44 -29.81 -15.09
CA ALA A 195 20.78 -29.23 -15.01
C ALA A 195 21.76 -30.11 -14.21
N GLY A 196 21.33 -31.26 -13.69
CA GLY A 196 22.19 -32.18 -12.93
C GLY A 196 22.67 -31.60 -11.59
N LEU A 197 21.95 -30.60 -11.05
CA LEU A 197 22.37 -29.87 -9.86
C LEU A 197 22.22 -30.73 -8.60
N LYS A 198 23.35 -31.09 -7.98
CA LYS A 198 23.37 -31.75 -6.67
C LYS A 198 23.55 -30.70 -5.57
N ASN A 199 22.77 -30.82 -4.49
CA ASN A 199 22.83 -29.94 -3.31
C ASN A 199 22.68 -28.43 -3.59
N TRP A 200 22.15 -28.00 -4.75
CA TRP A 200 22.03 -26.58 -5.09
C TRP A 200 21.22 -25.77 -4.09
N LYS A 201 20.22 -26.40 -3.43
CA LYS A 201 19.42 -25.74 -2.40
C LYS A 201 20.25 -25.17 -1.24
N SER A 202 21.40 -25.76 -0.90
CA SER A 202 22.28 -25.19 0.14
C SER A 202 23.03 -23.95 -0.32
N LEU A 203 23.18 -23.76 -1.63
CA LEU A 203 23.78 -22.57 -2.26
C LEU A 203 22.73 -21.49 -2.56
N HIS A 204 21.46 -21.84 -2.44
CA HIS A 204 20.31 -21.00 -2.75
C HIS A 204 19.34 -20.99 -1.57
N PRO A 205 19.74 -20.46 -0.39
CA PRO A 205 18.95 -20.48 0.83
C PRO A 205 17.63 -19.70 0.71
N GLU A 206 17.52 -18.78 -0.25
CA GLU A 206 16.26 -18.10 -0.58
C GLU A 206 15.18 -19.06 -1.11
N PHE A 207 15.59 -20.21 -1.66
CA PHE A 207 14.69 -21.29 -2.05
C PHE A 207 14.25 -22.08 -0.80
N ASP A 208 13.33 -21.49 -0.04
CA ASP A 208 12.76 -22.08 1.17
C ASP A 208 11.88 -23.30 0.81
N THR A 209 12.47 -24.50 0.97
CA THR A 209 11.77 -25.76 0.66
C THR A 209 10.62 -26.02 1.61
N GLU A 210 10.69 -25.62 2.88
CA GLU A 210 9.60 -25.82 3.83
C GLU A 210 8.38 -24.99 3.44
N SER A 211 8.61 -23.72 3.08
CA SER A 211 7.58 -22.86 2.50
C SER A 211 7.01 -23.44 1.21
N MET A 212 7.83 -23.98 0.31
CA MET A 212 7.35 -24.60 -0.93
C MET A 212 6.55 -25.89 -0.71
N MET A 213 6.83 -26.63 0.38
CA MET A 213 6.09 -27.85 0.74
C MET A 213 4.75 -27.57 1.41
N SER A 214 4.57 -26.39 1.99
CA SER A 214 3.33 -25.99 2.66
C SER A 214 2.27 -25.52 1.67
N PRO A 215 0.96 -25.71 1.92
CA PRO A 215 -0.10 -25.06 1.13
C PRO A 215 -0.02 -23.52 1.16
N GLY A 216 -0.66 -22.87 0.19
CA GLY A 216 -0.88 -21.42 0.16
C GLY A 216 -0.31 -20.73 -1.08
N MET A 217 -0.24 -19.40 -1.00
CA MET A 217 0.19 -18.55 -2.12
C MET A 217 1.71 -18.55 -2.28
N LYS A 218 2.18 -18.88 -3.48
CA LYS A 218 3.60 -18.97 -3.85
C LYS A 218 3.97 -17.90 -4.84
N ILE A 219 5.13 -17.29 -4.66
CA ILE A 219 5.62 -16.22 -5.53
C ILE A 219 6.72 -16.76 -6.44
N ILE A 220 6.40 -16.90 -7.72
CA ILE A 220 7.23 -17.58 -8.73
C ILE A 220 6.95 -16.94 -10.10
N HIS A 221 7.99 -16.73 -10.93
CA HIS A 221 7.80 -16.29 -12.32
C HIS A 221 7.42 -17.46 -13.22
N PHE A 222 8.24 -18.52 -13.22
CA PHE A 222 7.98 -19.75 -13.97
C PHE A 222 8.38 -21.01 -13.17
N PRO A 223 7.40 -21.81 -12.69
CA PRO A 223 7.57 -22.91 -11.73
C PRO A 223 8.76 -23.85 -11.86
N ASN A 224 9.17 -24.19 -13.07
CA ASN A 224 10.16 -25.25 -13.30
C ASN A 224 11.55 -24.74 -13.64
N PHE A 225 11.67 -23.52 -14.17
CA PHE A 225 12.92 -23.02 -14.75
C PHE A 225 13.29 -21.62 -14.29
N ASP A 226 12.32 -20.81 -13.88
CA ASP A 226 12.52 -19.46 -13.35
C ASP A 226 11.74 -19.29 -12.04
N PHE A 227 12.10 -20.13 -11.07
CA PHE A 227 11.35 -20.32 -9.83
C PHE A 227 11.95 -19.61 -8.62
N ARG A 228 13.11 -18.98 -8.77
CA ARG A 228 13.81 -18.33 -7.66
C ARG A 228 13.14 -17.00 -7.35
N SER A 229 12.99 -16.73 -6.06
CA SER A 229 12.28 -15.57 -5.55
C SER A 229 12.94 -15.11 -4.26
N ASN A 230 13.10 -13.79 -4.10
CA ASN A 230 13.53 -13.19 -2.84
C ASN A 230 12.52 -13.44 -1.71
N THR A 231 11.26 -13.68 -2.05
CA THR A 231 10.16 -13.85 -1.11
C THR A 231 9.27 -15.00 -1.56
N PRO A 232 9.54 -16.26 -1.18
CA PRO A 232 8.91 -17.45 -1.77
C PRO A 232 7.39 -17.56 -1.56
N THR A 233 6.82 -16.89 -0.55
CA THR A 233 5.38 -16.90 -0.27
C THR A 233 4.82 -15.49 -0.15
N LEU A 234 3.53 -15.33 -0.43
CA LEU A 234 2.84 -14.05 -0.25
C LEU A 234 2.93 -13.55 1.19
N LYS A 235 2.74 -14.43 2.17
CA LYS A 235 2.86 -14.07 3.58
C LYS A 235 4.25 -13.58 3.96
N THR A 236 5.31 -14.20 3.43
CA THR A 236 6.69 -13.72 3.64
C THR A 236 6.86 -12.33 3.04
N ALA A 237 6.48 -12.14 1.77
CA ALA A 237 6.58 -10.85 1.09
C ALA A 237 5.84 -9.74 1.85
N LEU A 238 4.57 -9.97 2.19
CA LEU A 238 3.76 -8.98 2.93
C LEU A 238 4.31 -8.73 4.35
N SER A 239 4.91 -9.74 4.99
CA SER A 239 5.47 -9.59 6.34
C SER A 239 6.71 -8.69 6.34
N GLU A 240 7.62 -8.89 5.38
CA GLU A 240 8.78 -8.03 5.19
C GLU A 240 8.37 -6.58 4.91
N LEU A 241 7.40 -6.39 4.02
CA LEU A 241 6.86 -5.07 3.70
C LEU A 241 6.18 -4.42 4.91
N ASN A 242 5.43 -5.19 5.70
CA ASN A 242 4.78 -4.69 6.91
C ASN A 242 5.80 -4.28 7.98
N ILE A 243 6.87 -5.06 8.17
CA ILE A 243 7.96 -4.70 9.09
C ILE A 243 8.61 -3.39 8.65
N TRP A 244 8.96 -3.29 7.36
CA TRP A 244 9.55 -2.08 6.81
C TRP A 244 8.62 -0.86 6.94
N SER A 245 7.33 -1.03 6.60
CA SER A 245 6.31 0.03 6.67
C SER A 245 6.12 0.55 8.10
N ARG A 246 6.12 -0.33 9.10
CA ARG A 246 6.00 0.06 10.52
C ARG A 246 7.20 0.86 11.01
N ASN A 247 8.39 0.61 10.47
CA ASN A 247 9.59 1.38 10.76
C ASN A 247 9.64 2.71 9.98
N ASN A 248 8.90 2.79 8.87
CA ASN A 248 8.86 3.94 7.95
C ASN A 248 7.44 4.51 7.82
N ASN A 249 6.78 4.79 8.95
CA ASN A 249 5.35 5.08 9.05
C ASN A 249 4.81 6.31 8.28
N LEU A 250 5.66 7.08 7.61
CA LEU A 250 5.30 8.21 6.72
C LEU A 250 5.63 7.92 5.24
N HIS A 251 5.96 6.70 4.87
CA HIS A 251 6.22 6.38 3.47
C HIS A 251 5.04 6.77 2.56
N LEU A 252 5.34 7.19 1.33
CA LEU A 252 4.32 7.39 0.29
C LEU A 252 3.53 6.08 0.07
N PRO A 253 2.28 6.14 -0.42
CA PRO A 253 1.46 4.94 -0.60
C PRO A 253 2.18 3.92 -1.50
N ILE A 254 2.29 2.68 -1.04
CA ILE A 254 2.99 1.63 -1.79
C ILE A 254 1.98 0.78 -2.53
N MET A 255 2.09 0.69 -3.86
CA MET A 255 1.28 -0.25 -4.64
C MET A 255 1.90 -1.64 -4.61
N ILE A 256 1.09 -2.65 -4.26
CA ILE A 256 1.42 -4.05 -4.50
C ILE A 256 0.48 -4.54 -5.60
N LEU A 257 1.05 -4.70 -6.79
CA LEU A 257 0.36 -5.26 -7.95
C LEU A 257 0.47 -6.79 -7.86
N ILE A 258 -0.66 -7.47 -7.83
CA ILE A 258 -0.73 -8.93 -7.73
C ILE A 258 -1.14 -9.47 -9.10
N GLU A 259 -0.28 -10.26 -9.73
CA GLU A 259 -0.62 -11.04 -10.91
C GLU A 259 -0.91 -12.48 -10.48
N THR A 260 -2.16 -12.90 -10.53
CA THR A 260 -2.52 -14.30 -10.32
C THR A 260 -2.13 -15.11 -11.54
N LYS A 261 -1.28 -16.12 -11.36
CA LYS A 261 -0.91 -17.08 -12.40
C LYS A 261 -1.91 -18.25 -12.35
N ASN A 262 -1.43 -19.46 -12.08
CA ASN A 262 -2.28 -20.65 -12.03
C ASN A 262 -2.43 -21.20 -10.61
N THR A 263 -3.50 -21.95 -10.41
CA THR A 263 -3.72 -22.84 -9.28
C THR A 263 -3.15 -24.23 -9.61
N VAL A 264 -2.49 -24.88 -8.66
CA VAL A 264 -1.94 -26.24 -8.83
C VAL A 264 -2.73 -27.23 -7.98
N ALA A 265 -2.90 -28.43 -8.54
CA ALA A 265 -3.99 -29.37 -8.25
C ALA A 265 -5.37 -28.82 -8.70
N PRO A 266 -5.56 -28.58 -10.02
CA PRO A 266 -6.80 -28.06 -10.57
C PRO A 266 -8.01 -28.87 -10.07
N ARG A 267 -9.06 -28.15 -9.65
CA ARG A 267 -10.31 -28.78 -9.23
C ARG A 267 -10.91 -29.54 -10.42
N LYS A 268 -11.67 -30.61 -10.18
CA LYS A 268 -12.28 -31.42 -11.26
C LYS A 268 -13.04 -30.56 -12.30
N GLU A 269 -13.60 -29.44 -11.85
CA GLU A 269 -14.40 -28.50 -12.65
C GLU A 269 -13.58 -27.36 -13.28
N ASN A 270 -12.34 -27.11 -12.82
CA ASN A 270 -11.47 -26.05 -13.33
C ASN A 270 -10.14 -26.64 -13.83
N LYS A 271 -10.13 -27.06 -15.10
CA LYS A 271 -8.94 -27.64 -15.74
C LYS A 271 -7.90 -26.61 -16.18
N SER A 272 -8.26 -25.34 -16.33
CA SER A 272 -7.33 -24.28 -16.76
C SER A 272 -6.42 -23.82 -15.64
N GLY A 273 -6.78 -24.09 -14.38
CA GLY A 273 -6.05 -23.60 -13.22
C GLY A 273 -6.24 -22.10 -12.98
N ILE A 274 -7.17 -21.45 -13.68
CA ILE A 274 -7.49 -20.02 -13.48
C ILE A 274 -7.93 -19.78 -12.02
N PHE A 275 -7.61 -18.62 -11.45
CA PHE A 275 -8.11 -18.25 -10.12
C PHE A 275 -9.63 -18.08 -10.11
N GLU A 276 -10.31 -18.86 -9.27
CA GLU A 276 -11.74 -18.78 -9.02
C GLU A 276 -12.03 -18.01 -7.71
N MET A 277 -13.31 -17.78 -7.41
CA MET A 277 -13.73 -17.00 -6.23
C MET A 277 -13.14 -17.52 -4.91
N ASP A 278 -13.01 -18.84 -4.74
CA ASP A 278 -12.42 -19.40 -3.52
C ASP A 278 -10.91 -19.21 -3.44
N ASP A 279 -10.22 -19.19 -4.58
CA ASP A 279 -8.78 -18.90 -4.61
C ASP A 279 -8.53 -17.44 -4.25
N PHE A 280 -9.38 -16.53 -4.73
CA PHE A 280 -9.37 -15.13 -4.30
C PHE A 280 -9.72 -14.94 -2.82
N ARG A 281 -10.67 -15.71 -2.26
CA ARG A 281 -10.91 -15.70 -0.81
C ARG A 281 -9.67 -16.11 -0.02
N GLN A 282 -8.96 -17.14 -0.49
CA GLN A 282 -7.72 -17.59 0.16
C GLN A 282 -6.60 -16.55 0.02
N LEU A 283 -6.52 -15.87 -1.13
CA LEU A 283 -5.59 -14.76 -1.35
C LEU A 283 -5.84 -13.63 -0.36
N GLU A 284 -7.08 -13.16 -0.26
CA GLU A 284 -7.46 -12.10 0.67
C GLU A 284 -7.27 -12.52 2.13
N LYS A 285 -7.53 -13.79 2.44
CA LYS A 285 -7.27 -14.35 3.77
C LYS A 285 -5.79 -14.22 4.15
N GLU A 286 -4.86 -14.63 3.28
CA GLU A 286 -3.42 -14.48 3.55
C GLU A 286 -3.01 -13.02 3.66
N ILE A 287 -3.62 -12.12 2.88
CA ILE A 287 -3.39 -10.67 2.98
C ILE A 287 -3.78 -10.15 4.38
N ILE A 288 -5.00 -10.46 4.85
CA ILE A 288 -5.49 -9.92 6.14
C ILE A 288 -4.85 -10.59 7.37
N GLU A 289 -4.27 -11.78 7.21
CA GLU A 289 -3.45 -12.41 8.25
C GLU A 289 -2.18 -11.60 8.55
N VAL A 290 -1.69 -10.81 7.58
CA VAL A 290 -0.44 -10.04 7.70
C VAL A 290 -0.68 -8.53 7.78
N LEU A 291 -1.52 -7.99 6.90
CA LEU A 291 -1.84 -6.57 6.80
C LEU A 291 -3.20 -6.28 7.41
N LYS A 292 -3.25 -5.36 8.38
CA LYS A 292 -4.53 -4.93 8.94
C LYS A 292 -5.31 -4.10 7.92
N PRO A 293 -6.66 -4.14 7.92
CA PRO A 293 -7.46 -3.35 6.99
C PRO A 293 -7.13 -1.86 6.98
N GLU A 294 -6.74 -1.27 8.12
CA GLU A 294 -6.41 0.16 8.19
C GLU A 294 -5.05 0.52 7.58
N GLN A 295 -4.24 -0.49 7.22
CA GLN A 295 -2.99 -0.34 6.49
C GLN A 295 -3.21 -0.41 4.96
N ILE A 296 -4.43 -0.66 4.51
CA ILE A 296 -4.78 -0.81 3.10
C ILE A 296 -5.71 0.33 2.68
N ILE A 297 -5.39 0.99 1.57
CA ILE A 297 -6.30 1.88 0.86
C ILE A 297 -7.19 0.98 0.01
N THR A 298 -8.46 0.82 0.41
CA THR A 298 -9.40 -0.09 -0.27
C THR A 298 -10.31 0.67 -1.25
N PRO A 299 -10.92 -0.04 -2.22
CA PRO A 299 -12.00 0.49 -3.05
C PRO A 299 -13.10 1.22 -2.26
N ASN A 300 -13.56 0.64 -1.13
CA ASN A 300 -14.57 1.28 -0.28
C ASN A 300 -14.11 2.60 0.34
N MET A 301 -12.84 2.71 0.72
CA MET A 301 -12.28 3.95 1.26
C MET A 301 -12.36 5.09 0.23
N VAL A 302 -12.07 4.79 -1.04
CA VAL A 302 -12.14 5.78 -2.13
C VAL A 302 -13.58 6.05 -2.57
N GLN A 303 -14.43 5.02 -2.59
CA GLN A 303 -15.85 5.20 -2.93
C GLN A 303 -16.57 6.09 -1.93
N GLY A 304 -16.27 5.96 -0.63
CA GLY A 304 -16.92 6.73 0.43
C GLY A 304 -18.44 6.65 0.35
N GLY A 305 -19.10 7.82 0.40
CA GLY A 305 -20.56 7.92 0.29
C GLY A 305 -21.13 7.93 -1.13
N HIS A 306 -20.30 7.73 -2.17
CA HIS A 306 -20.76 7.74 -3.55
C HIS A 306 -21.46 6.42 -3.95
N LYS A 307 -22.34 6.50 -4.96
CA LYS A 307 -23.09 5.32 -5.43
C LYS A 307 -22.18 4.24 -6.02
N THR A 308 -21.12 4.67 -6.70
CA THR A 308 -20.14 3.77 -7.32
C THR A 308 -18.74 4.34 -7.13
N LEU A 309 -17.74 3.45 -7.16
CA LEU A 309 -16.34 3.84 -7.08
C LEU A 309 -15.94 4.76 -8.24
N ASN A 310 -16.42 4.48 -9.45
CA ASN A 310 -16.17 5.35 -10.60
C ASN A 310 -16.74 6.76 -10.39
N GLN A 311 -17.97 6.87 -9.87
CA GLN A 311 -18.55 8.17 -9.57
C GLN A 311 -17.69 8.96 -8.56
N ALA A 312 -17.11 8.27 -7.57
CA ALA A 312 -16.25 8.88 -6.56
C ALA A 312 -15.00 9.49 -7.19
N ILE A 313 -14.23 8.71 -7.98
CA ILE A 313 -13.00 9.20 -8.58
C ILE A 313 -13.23 10.33 -9.58
N ARG A 314 -14.37 10.30 -10.30
CA ARG A 314 -14.77 11.36 -11.24
C ARG A 314 -15.08 12.69 -10.53
N LYS A 315 -15.42 12.63 -9.25
CA LYS A 315 -15.61 13.79 -8.36
C LYS A 315 -14.34 14.12 -7.56
N GLY A 316 -13.22 13.49 -7.89
CA GLY A 316 -11.95 13.70 -7.20
C GLY A 316 -11.91 13.13 -5.79
N ALA A 317 -12.71 12.11 -5.46
CA ALA A 317 -12.79 11.56 -4.09
C ALA A 317 -11.57 10.71 -3.65
N TRP A 318 -10.45 10.76 -4.37
CA TRP A 318 -9.22 10.15 -3.87
C TRP A 318 -8.82 10.79 -2.54
N PRO A 319 -8.43 10.00 -1.53
CA PRO A 319 -8.08 10.52 -0.21
C PRO A 319 -6.87 11.45 -0.28
N PHE A 320 -6.77 12.33 0.73
CA PHE A 320 -5.61 13.17 0.88
C PHE A 320 -4.36 12.34 1.12
N LEU A 321 -3.21 12.83 0.68
CA LEU A 321 -1.94 12.12 0.80
C LEU A 321 -1.65 11.78 2.26
N GLY A 322 -2.04 12.67 3.18
CA GLY A 322 -1.88 12.44 4.61
C GLY A 322 -2.66 11.23 5.14
N GLU A 323 -3.82 10.92 4.55
CA GLU A 323 -4.62 9.75 4.88
C GLU A 323 -4.05 8.44 4.31
N CYS A 324 -3.16 8.56 3.32
CA CYS A 324 -2.58 7.45 2.56
C CYS A 324 -1.15 7.11 2.98
N ARG A 325 -0.48 7.98 3.74
CA ARG A 325 0.86 7.74 4.29
C ARG A 325 0.89 6.48 5.17
N GLY A 326 1.96 5.70 5.04
CA GLY A 326 2.10 4.46 5.81
C GLY A 326 1.15 3.33 5.37
N LYS A 327 0.52 3.44 4.20
CA LYS A 327 -0.45 2.44 3.70
C LYS A 327 -0.04 1.83 2.36
N PHE A 328 -0.62 0.66 2.11
CA PHE A 328 -0.54 -0.07 0.87
C PHE A 328 -1.79 0.14 0.03
N ILE A 329 -1.65 0.08 -1.29
CA ILE A 329 -2.75 -0.10 -2.23
C ILE A 329 -2.55 -1.42 -2.97
N LEU A 330 -3.57 -2.27 -2.98
CA LEU A 330 -3.49 -3.57 -3.64
C LEU A 330 -4.26 -3.52 -4.95
N ALA A 331 -3.69 -4.03 -6.03
CA ALA A 331 -4.35 -4.06 -7.33
C ALA A 331 -4.15 -5.41 -7.99
N LEU A 332 -5.19 -5.92 -8.65
CA LEU A 332 -5.13 -7.11 -9.50
C LEU A 332 -4.60 -6.70 -10.87
N ASP A 333 -3.50 -7.32 -11.29
CA ASP A 333 -2.93 -7.14 -12.63
C ASP A 333 -3.86 -7.74 -13.70
N ASN A 334 -4.41 -8.92 -13.41
CA ASN A 334 -5.19 -9.69 -14.36
C ASN A 334 -6.44 -8.95 -14.83
N GLN A 335 -6.73 -9.11 -16.12
CA GLN A 335 -7.99 -8.72 -16.74
C GLN A 335 -8.79 -9.99 -17.04
N GLY A 336 -9.73 -9.97 -17.97
CA GLY A 336 -10.41 -11.19 -18.42
C GLY A 336 -11.15 -11.96 -17.30
N THR A 337 -10.98 -13.28 -17.28
CA THR A 337 -11.74 -14.22 -16.43
C THR A 337 -11.47 -14.01 -14.94
N GLU A 338 -10.22 -13.82 -14.56
CA GLU A 338 -9.78 -13.59 -13.18
C GLU A 338 -10.43 -12.34 -12.61
N ARG A 339 -10.42 -11.24 -13.38
CA ARG A 339 -11.15 -10.00 -13.04
C ARG A 339 -12.64 -10.27 -12.84
N VAL A 340 -13.26 -11.02 -13.75
CA VAL A 340 -14.69 -11.36 -13.65
C VAL A 340 -14.96 -12.19 -12.39
N ASN A 341 -14.11 -13.16 -12.07
CA ASN A 341 -14.24 -14.00 -10.89
C ASN A 341 -14.07 -13.19 -9.59
N TYR A 342 -13.11 -12.25 -9.55
CA TYR A 342 -12.95 -11.34 -8.42
C TYR A 342 -14.18 -10.41 -8.25
N LEU A 343 -14.78 -9.93 -9.35
CA LEU A 343 -16.00 -9.12 -9.29
C LEU A 343 -17.26 -9.91 -8.94
N LYS A 344 -17.31 -11.22 -9.20
CA LYS A 344 -18.37 -12.09 -8.65
C LYS A 344 -18.23 -12.23 -7.14
N LEU A 345 -16.99 -12.30 -6.63
CA LEU A 345 -16.70 -12.32 -5.20
C LEU A 345 -17.05 -10.97 -4.53
N HIS A 346 -16.71 -9.86 -5.18
CA HIS A 346 -17.00 -8.51 -4.71
C HIS A 346 -17.75 -7.68 -5.77
N PRO A 347 -19.09 -7.83 -5.88
CA PRO A 347 -19.87 -7.02 -6.81
C PRO A 347 -19.69 -5.52 -6.54
N GLY A 348 -19.28 -4.77 -7.57
CA GLY A 348 -18.96 -3.34 -7.45
C GLY A 348 -17.78 -3.02 -6.52
N LEU A 349 -16.91 -4.01 -6.25
CA LEU A 349 -15.80 -3.96 -5.29
C LEU A 349 -16.20 -3.66 -3.84
N GLN A 350 -17.45 -3.96 -3.46
CA GLN A 350 -17.86 -3.82 -2.07
C GLN A 350 -17.15 -4.85 -1.18
N GLY A 351 -16.47 -4.35 -0.15
CA GLY A 351 -15.66 -5.14 0.78
C GLY A 351 -14.36 -5.69 0.19
N ALA A 352 -14.01 -5.34 -1.05
CA ALA A 352 -12.81 -5.82 -1.71
C ALA A 352 -11.53 -5.22 -1.09
N LEU A 353 -10.44 -5.98 -1.10
CA LEU A 353 -9.11 -5.47 -0.77
C LEU A 353 -8.38 -4.91 -2.00
N LEU A 354 -8.60 -5.51 -3.18
CA LEU A 354 -7.89 -5.18 -4.41
C LEU A 354 -8.73 -4.27 -5.31
N PHE A 355 -8.09 -3.29 -5.93
CA PHE A 355 -8.62 -2.64 -7.12
C PHE A 355 -8.47 -3.56 -8.33
N VAL A 356 -9.37 -3.45 -9.32
CA VAL A 356 -9.25 -4.17 -10.59
C VAL A 356 -9.17 -3.21 -11.77
N SER A 357 -8.44 -3.61 -12.81
CA SER A 357 -8.40 -2.90 -14.08
C SER A 357 -9.65 -3.19 -14.92
N SER A 358 -10.79 -2.59 -14.56
CA SER A 358 -12.04 -2.65 -15.36
C SER A 358 -12.09 -1.55 -16.43
N PRO A 359 -12.82 -1.76 -17.55
CA PRO A 359 -13.01 -0.74 -18.58
C PRO A 359 -13.48 0.61 -18.00
N PRO A 360 -12.97 1.76 -18.50
CA PRO A 360 -13.39 3.08 -18.02
C PRO A 360 -14.90 3.27 -18.08
N GLY A 361 -15.48 3.84 -17.02
CA GLY A 361 -16.91 4.15 -16.87
C GLY A 361 -17.73 3.05 -16.20
N GLN A 362 -17.18 1.85 -16.03
CA GLN A 362 -17.83 0.80 -15.25
C GLN A 362 -17.90 1.19 -13.76
N PRO A 363 -18.97 0.81 -13.02
CA PRO A 363 -19.17 1.21 -11.63
C PRO A 363 -17.96 0.99 -10.70
N GLU A 364 -17.24 -0.11 -10.89
CA GLU A 364 -16.07 -0.51 -10.11
C GLU A 364 -14.73 0.07 -10.60
N SER A 365 -14.71 0.75 -11.75
CA SER A 365 -13.46 1.15 -12.38
C SER A 365 -12.90 2.42 -11.73
N ALA A 366 -11.74 2.31 -11.10
CA ALA A 366 -10.94 3.43 -10.59
C ALA A 366 -9.43 3.30 -10.86
N PHE A 367 -8.97 2.06 -11.05
CA PHE A 367 -7.60 1.73 -11.41
C PHE A 367 -7.55 1.21 -12.85
N LEU A 368 -6.53 1.57 -13.61
CA LEU A 368 -6.29 1.05 -14.95
C LEU A 368 -4.85 0.57 -15.09
N LYS A 369 -4.68 -0.63 -15.63
CA LYS A 369 -3.39 -1.12 -16.13
C LYS A 369 -3.27 -0.77 -17.60
N ILE A 370 -2.34 0.13 -17.93
CA ILE A 370 -2.03 0.52 -19.32
C ILE A 370 -0.52 0.43 -19.52
N ASN A 371 -0.06 -0.72 -20.00
CA ASN A 371 1.38 -1.05 -20.03
C ASN A 371 2.19 -0.19 -21.01
N ASP A 372 1.61 0.14 -22.17
CA ASP A 372 2.32 0.83 -23.24
C ASP A 372 1.97 2.33 -23.27
N PRO A 373 2.83 3.21 -22.72
CA PRO A 373 2.62 4.65 -22.80
C PRO A 373 2.96 5.22 -24.19
N LYS A 374 3.68 4.51 -25.07
CA LYS A 374 3.96 4.98 -26.43
C LYS A 374 2.68 4.98 -27.28
N GLY A 375 1.96 3.85 -27.28
CA GLY A 375 0.70 3.74 -28.01
C GLY A 375 -0.49 4.46 -27.34
N ASN A 376 -0.42 4.70 -26.02
CA ASN A 376 -1.57 5.17 -25.24
C ASN A 376 -1.36 6.52 -24.53
N HIS A 377 -0.32 7.29 -24.86
CA HIS A 377 0.03 8.52 -24.14
C HIS A 377 -1.18 9.46 -23.92
N ALA A 378 -1.87 9.82 -24.99
CA ALA A 378 -3.02 10.72 -24.95
C ALA A 378 -4.21 10.11 -24.18
N GLU A 379 -4.43 8.80 -24.30
CA GLU A 379 -5.48 8.10 -23.57
C GLU A 379 -5.16 8.05 -22.08
N ILE A 380 -3.91 7.79 -21.69
CA ILE A 380 -3.47 7.86 -20.29
C ILE A 380 -3.73 9.26 -19.74
N GLN A 381 -3.25 10.32 -20.40
CA GLN A 381 -3.47 11.70 -19.95
C GLN A 381 -4.96 12.03 -19.77
N LYS A 382 -5.80 11.58 -20.72
CA LYS A 382 -7.25 11.73 -20.61
C LYS A 382 -7.75 11.04 -19.34
N ARG A 383 -7.43 9.76 -19.12
CA ARG A 383 -7.89 9.01 -17.95
C ARG A 383 -7.36 9.58 -16.62
N ILE A 384 -6.15 10.14 -16.59
CA ILE A 384 -5.65 10.85 -15.40
C ILE A 384 -6.53 12.06 -15.06
N LYS A 385 -6.87 12.88 -16.06
CA LYS A 385 -7.77 14.04 -15.89
C LYS A 385 -9.19 13.63 -15.48
N GLU A 386 -9.60 12.42 -15.85
CA GLU A 386 -10.87 11.84 -15.43
C GLU A 386 -10.85 11.29 -13.98
N GLY A 387 -9.69 11.27 -13.33
CA GLY A 387 -9.52 10.83 -11.95
C GLY A 387 -9.08 9.38 -11.79
N TYR A 388 -8.78 8.64 -12.87
CA TYR A 388 -8.28 7.27 -12.74
C TYR A 388 -6.86 7.25 -12.17
N LEU A 389 -6.57 6.21 -11.40
CA LEU A 389 -5.22 5.83 -11.01
C LEU A 389 -4.66 4.85 -12.04
N ILE A 390 -3.45 5.08 -12.54
CA ILE A 390 -2.90 4.29 -13.65
C ILE A 390 -1.53 3.73 -13.30
N ARG A 391 -1.36 2.43 -13.60
CA ARG A 391 -0.05 1.79 -13.71
C ARG A 391 0.38 1.69 -15.17
N THR A 392 1.59 2.15 -15.47
CA THR A 392 2.24 2.01 -16.80
C THR A 392 3.68 1.51 -16.68
N ARG A 393 4.39 1.35 -17.80
CA ARG A 393 5.80 0.89 -17.82
C ARG A 393 6.73 1.93 -18.44
N ALA A 394 7.91 2.09 -17.86
CA ALA A 394 9.01 2.89 -18.42
C ALA A 394 9.81 2.14 -19.49
N ASP A 395 9.81 0.81 -19.43
CA ASP A 395 10.57 -0.10 -20.30
C ASP A 395 9.87 -1.46 -20.39
N SER A 396 10.28 -2.27 -21.39
CA SER A 396 9.72 -3.59 -21.64
C SER A 396 10.79 -4.58 -22.10
N ASP A 397 10.76 -5.80 -21.54
CA ASP A 397 11.56 -6.95 -21.98
C ASP A 397 13.07 -6.65 -22.03
N LEU A 398 13.54 -5.85 -21.09
CA LEU A 398 14.92 -5.37 -20.97
C LEU A 398 15.47 -4.64 -22.22
N ARG A 399 14.61 -4.29 -23.20
CA ARG A 399 15.03 -3.79 -24.51
C ARG A 399 15.64 -2.39 -24.44
N GLU A 400 14.99 -1.49 -23.71
CA GLU A 400 15.43 -0.11 -23.57
C GLU A 400 16.83 -0.03 -22.94
N GLY A 401 17.14 -0.92 -21.98
CA GLY A 401 18.47 -1.00 -21.38
C GLY A 401 19.58 -1.52 -22.29
N ARG A 402 19.26 -2.29 -23.35
CA ARG A 402 20.25 -2.75 -24.34
C ARG A 402 20.67 -1.64 -25.30
N THR A 403 19.81 -0.65 -25.50
CA THR A 403 19.99 0.41 -26.51
C THR A 403 20.11 1.81 -25.90
N ASN A 404 20.06 1.93 -24.58
CA ASN A 404 20.03 3.18 -23.84
C ASN A 404 18.87 4.11 -24.27
N ASP A 405 17.68 3.54 -24.53
CA ASP A 405 16.53 4.25 -25.10
C ASP A 405 15.54 4.73 -24.03
N TYR A 406 15.58 6.02 -23.71
CA TYR A 406 14.70 6.66 -22.72
C TYR A 406 13.33 7.12 -23.25
N ARG A 407 12.99 6.86 -24.52
CA ARG A 407 11.74 7.38 -25.11
C ARG A 407 10.48 6.88 -24.40
N GLN A 408 10.44 5.59 -24.01
CA GLN A 408 9.29 5.03 -23.32
C GLN A 408 9.16 5.58 -21.89
N MET A 409 10.27 5.67 -21.16
CA MET A 409 10.33 6.31 -19.83
C MET A 409 9.81 7.75 -19.87
N ASN A 410 10.29 8.56 -20.82
CA ASN A 410 9.87 9.96 -20.95
C ASN A 410 8.36 10.10 -21.25
N LEU A 411 7.80 9.17 -22.03
CA LEU A 411 6.36 9.11 -22.29
C LEU A 411 5.58 8.64 -21.07
N ALA A 412 6.05 7.62 -20.35
CA ALA A 412 5.46 7.20 -19.08
C ALA A 412 5.39 8.38 -18.09
N PHE A 413 6.49 9.11 -17.93
CA PHE A 413 6.62 10.24 -17.03
C PHE A 413 5.67 11.39 -17.40
N SER A 414 5.65 11.79 -18.67
CA SER A 414 4.81 12.90 -19.17
C SER A 414 3.33 12.55 -19.35
N SER A 415 2.99 11.26 -19.37
CA SER A 415 1.59 10.80 -19.46
C SER A 415 0.77 11.08 -18.19
N GLY A 416 1.44 11.38 -17.07
CA GLY A 416 0.80 11.56 -15.77
C GLY A 416 0.38 10.26 -15.07
N ALA A 417 0.73 9.07 -15.59
CA ALA A 417 0.53 7.82 -14.85
C ALA A 417 1.19 7.88 -13.47
N GLN A 418 0.46 7.49 -12.42
CA GLN A 418 0.94 7.63 -11.04
C GLN A 418 1.92 6.53 -10.63
N TYR A 419 1.75 5.31 -11.12
CA TYR A 419 2.66 4.20 -10.81
C TYR A 419 3.37 3.74 -12.08
N ILE A 420 4.69 3.88 -12.12
CA ILE A 420 5.51 3.59 -13.31
C ILE A 420 6.43 2.41 -12.99
N SER A 421 6.24 1.30 -13.70
CA SER A 421 7.05 0.09 -13.51
C SER A 421 8.29 0.10 -14.40
N THR A 422 9.41 -0.39 -13.88
CA THR A 422 10.67 -0.58 -14.61
C THR A 422 11.30 -1.92 -14.26
N ASP A 423 12.00 -2.51 -15.21
CA ASP A 423 12.93 -3.62 -14.99
C ASP A 423 14.35 -3.11 -14.61
N PHE A 424 14.62 -1.79 -14.72
CA PHE A 424 15.91 -1.14 -14.46
C PHE A 424 15.83 -0.07 -13.36
N PRO A 425 15.48 -0.43 -12.10
CA PRO A 425 15.47 0.53 -11.01
C PRO A 425 16.88 1.02 -10.63
N GLU A 426 17.93 0.36 -11.11
CA GLU A 426 19.33 0.72 -11.02
C GLU A 426 20.09 0.21 -12.26
N LYS A 427 21.33 0.63 -12.44
CA LYS A 427 22.17 0.14 -13.53
C LYS A 427 22.42 -1.36 -13.37
N MET A 428 22.37 -2.08 -14.49
CA MET A 428 22.54 -3.54 -14.52
C MET A 428 23.79 -3.90 -15.34
N GLU A 429 24.61 -4.81 -14.83
CA GLU A 429 25.78 -5.33 -15.57
C GLU A 429 25.35 -5.99 -16.88
N GLY A 430 26.12 -5.76 -17.95
CA GLY A 430 25.79 -6.27 -19.29
C GLY A 430 24.76 -5.44 -20.06
N TYR A 431 24.26 -4.36 -19.48
CA TYR A 431 23.40 -3.37 -20.13
C TYR A 431 24.09 -2.01 -20.22
N SER A 432 23.46 -1.07 -20.93
CA SER A 432 23.91 0.33 -20.96
C SER A 432 23.71 1.02 -19.60
N ASP A 433 24.04 2.31 -19.53
CA ASP A 433 23.79 3.14 -18.34
C ASP A 433 22.30 3.41 -18.04
N TYR A 434 21.39 2.84 -18.83
CA TYR A 434 19.95 2.94 -18.64
C TYR A 434 19.52 2.54 -17.23
N ASN A 435 18.75 3.42 -16.60
CA ASN A 435 18.11 3.21 -15.31
C ASN A 435 16.93 4.17 -15.20
N VAL A 436 15.92 3.82 -14.41
CA VAL A 436 14.70 4.61 -14.21
C VAL A 436 14.60 5.00 -12.74
N GLN A 437 14.98 6.23 -12.46
CA GLN A 437 14.92 6.83 -11.13
C GLN A 437 14.44 8.29 -11.24
N TRP A 438 13.99 8.86 -10.13
CA TRP A 438 13.81 10.31 -10.06
C TRP A 438 15.18 10.99 -9.91
N PRO A 439 15.36 12.20 -10.49
CA PRO A 439 16.55 13.01 -10.23
C PRO A 439 16.75 13.26 -8.73
N ASP A 440 18.00 13.47 -8.32
CA ASP A 440 18.40 13.85 -6.95
C ASP A 440 18.01 12.85 -5.84
N GLY A 441 17.72 11.60 -6.19
CA GLY A 441 17.38 10.54 -5.22
C GLY A 441 16.00 10.71 -4.58
N LYS A 442 15.09 11.43 -5.25
CA LYS A 442 13.71 11.58 -4.79
C LYS A 442 12.96 10.24 -4.87
N VAL A 443 11.96 10.08 -4.00
CA VAL A 443 11.09 8.88 -3.95
C VAL A 443 9.86 9.04 -4.84
N GLY A 444 9.41 10.28 -4.98
CA GLY A 444 8.22 10.63 -5.75
C GLY A 444 8.29 12.07 -6.24
N ARG A 445 7.37 12.42 -7.12
CA ARG A 445 7.20 13.80 -7.57
C ARG A 445 5.73 14.15 -7.72
N LEU A 446 5.43 15.45 -7.74
CA LEU A 446 4.12 15.93 -8.13
C LEU A 446 3.83 15.57 -9.60
N ASN A 447 2.59 15.20 -9.87
CA ASN A 447 2.15 14.78 -11.18
C ASN A 447 2.03 16.00 -12.12
N PRO A 448 2.69 15.99 -13.30
CA PRO A 448 2.81 17.17 -14.17
C PRO A 448 1.49 17.60 -14.82
N LEU A 449 0.41 16.82 -14.70
CA LEU A 449 -0.90 17.17 -15.25
C LEU A 449 -1.80 17.95 -14.29
N PHE A 450 -1.34 18.19 -13.06
CA PHE A 450 -2.08 18.95 -12.06
C PHE A 450 -1.34 20.26 -11.75
N GLU A 451 -2.12 21.30 -11.48
CA GLU A 451 -1.61 22.59 -11.02
C GLU A 451 -1.58 22.60 -9.49
N PHE A 452 -0.48 23.11 -8.92
CA PHE A 452 -0.28 23.17 -7.47
C PHE A 452 0.04 24.61 -7.07
N GLU A 453 -0.74 25.17 -6.17
CA GLU A 453 -0.48 26.52 -5.63
C GLU A 453 0.79 26.53 -4.73
N GLN A 454 1.15 25.38 -4.17
CA GLN A 454 2.34 25.21 -3.32
C GLN A 454 3.40 24.36 -4.03
N HIS A 455 4.59 24.94 -4.23
CA HIS A 455 5.72 24.28 -4.90
C HIS A 455 6.54 23.36 -3.97
N GLN A 456 6.22 23.32 -2.67
CA GLN A 456 6.95 22.55 -1.67
C GLN A 456 6.10 21.38 -1.16
N ALA A 457 6.07 20.29 -1.92
CA ALA A 457 5.53 19.02 -1.46
C ALA A 457 6.66 18.16 -0.91
N THR A 458 6.52 17.66 0.32
CA THR A 458 7.54 16.78 0.92
C THR A 458 7.32 15.33 0.46
N MET A 459 8.12 14.89 -0.52
CA MET A 459 8.02 13.54 -1.09
C MET A 459 8.94 12.50 -0.42
N GLU A 460 9.95 12.93 0.34
CA GLU A 460 10.94 12.03 0.97
C GLU A 460 10.88 11.95 2.52
N PRO A 461 9.74 11.73 3.18
CA PRO A 461 9.71 11.67 4.65
C PRO A 461 10.28 10.38 5.24
N GLU A 462 10.96 9.55 4.46
CA GLU A 462 11.56 8.27 4.92
C GLU A 462 12.75 8.52 5.83
N LYS A 463 13.44 9.65 5.63
CA LYS A 463 14.45 10.18 6.55
C LYS A 463 13.82 10.88 7.76
N LEU A 464 12.51 11.07 7.75
CA LEU A 464 11.72 11.77 8.74
C LEU A 464 10.81 10.76 9.45
N SER A 465 11.38 9.71 10.02
CA SER A 465 10.61 8.78 10.87
C SER A 465 9.94 9.59 11.99
N SER A 466 8.63 9.79 11.87
CA SER A 466 7.89 10.59 12.85
C SER A 466 7.52 9.73 14.05
N GLN A 467 7.64 10.32 15.23
CA GLN A 467 7.20 9.68 16.45
C GLN A 467 5.68 9.66 16.51
N ILE A 468 5.11 8.48 16.72
CA ILE A 468 3.70 8.33 16.99
C ILE A 468 3.50 8.52 18.50
N ILE A 469 2.79 9.58 18.86
CA ILE A 469 2.39 9.83 20.24
C ILE A 469 1.02 9.22 20.46
N SER A 470 0.97 8.16 21.26
CA SER A 470 -0.27 7.51 21.67
C SER A 470 -0.75 8.06 23.01
N ARG A 471 -1.96 8.63 23.02
CA ARG A 471 -2.67 9.06 24.23
C ARG A 471 -3.91 8.21 24.41
N ARG A 472 -4.11 7.61 25.58
CA ARG A 472 -5.34 6.86 25.88
C ARG A 472 -6.26 7.73 26.71
N PHE A 473 -7.52 7.80 26.33
CA PHE A 473 -8.55 8.56 26.99
C PHE A 473 -9.55 7.58 27.57
N ALA A 474 -9.95 7.82 28.81
CA ALA A 474 -11.08 7.19 29.45
C ALA A 474 -12.06 8.30 29.84
N LEU A 475 -13.21 8.31 29.17
CA LEU A 475 -14.23 9.33 29.31
C LEU A 475 -15.45 8.75 30.02
N LYS A 476 -15.82 9.31 31.18
CA LYS A 476 -17.09 8.97 31.82
C LYS A 476 -18.21 9.79 31.17
N VAL A 477 -19.15 9.11 30.52
CA VAL A 477 -20.31 9.76 29.87
C VAL A 477 -21.32 10.17 30.95
N PRO A 478 -21.72 11.46 31.05
CA PRO A 478 -22.69 11.88 32.05
C PRO A 478 -24.06 11.22 31.81
N ALA A 479 -24.68 10.70 32.88
CA ALA A 479 -25.97 10.00 32.80
C ALA A 479 -27.10 10.86 32.19
N ALA A 480 -27.03 12.17 32.35
CA ALA A 480 -27.98 13.14 31.75
C ALA A 480 -27.91 13.23 30.21
N VAL A 481 -26.91 12.60 29.58
CA VAL A 481 -26.72 12.57 28.12
C VAL A 481 -27.13 11.21 27.53
N LEU A 482 -27.11 10.15 28.34
CA LEU A 482 -27.49 8.79 27.94
C LEU A 482 -29.02 8.57 27.90
N ASN A 483 -29.78 9.39 28.65
CA ASN A 483 -31.24 9.31 28.78
C ASN A 483 -31.97 10.18 27.77
#